data_AF-A0AAD9EV30-F1
#
_entry.id   AF-A0AAD9EV30-F1
#
_cell.length_a   1.000
_cell.length_b   1.000
_cell.length_c   1.000
_cell.angle_alpha   90.00
_cell.angle_beta   90.00
_cell.angle_gamma   90.00
#
_symmetry.space_group_name_H-M   'P 1'
#
loop_
_entity.id
_entity.type
_entity.pdbx_description
1 polymer ?
#
loop_
_entity_poly.entity_id
_entity_poly.type
_entity_poly.pdbx_seq_one_letter_code
_entity_poly.pdbx_strand_id
1 'polypeptide(L)'
;MKTNNAVRDFFQKVMLVLLLLALVCPTMASSSPVSAVDSCGPEVVALKRSIRKLENQLLIGTWQVEHLQTHKYFQAFQPPKSDPEPETETALGVNHSSSGILDNSNMTLMNPLPPAGNLIVHDKDCSELFDRLKPPSGFYRIRPKIHQEPFLAYCDMEDGGGWTMFQRRRHGKVDFNRDWVDYRDGFGDFKLWNDEFWLGNEHMYSLLSDGKNLVKIDLMDWDGKRSYAFYNNFRITDEADKYRLQYGFYSGQAGDALTGGGGMVEQWSAGLSGMQFSTRDQDNDRYIQGSCAQENKAGWWFNRCHAANLNGKFYRKGKYKGQQDNGVVWGTWRGLWYSLRHTTMKVRPLVFLDVMGSGAGEM
;
A
#
# COMPACT_ATOMS: atom_id res chain seq x y z
N MET A 1 49.67 -10.40 -14.26
CA MET A 1 48.99 -11.45 -15.05
C MET A 1 48.11 -12.31 -14.15
N LYS A 2 46.90 -11.85 -13.80
CA LYS A 2 45.86 -12.64 -13.11
C LYS A 2 44.47 -12.09 -13.48
N THR A 3 44.13 -12.16 -14.75
CA THR A 3 42.80 -11.79 -15.27
C THR A 3 42.57 -12.59 -16.55
N ASN A 4 42.20 -13.87 -16.42
CA ASN A 4 41.71 -14.63 -17.57
C ASN A 4 40.89 -15.88 -17.22
N ASN A 5 40.87 -16.32 -15.96
CA ASN A 5 40.11 -17.53 -15.59
C ASN A 5 38.62 -17.26 -15.37
N ALA A 6 38.24 -16.11 -14.80
CA ALA A 6 36.83 -15.80 -14.52
C ALA A 6 36.01 -15.50 -15.80
N VAL A 7 36.62 -14.81 -16.77
CA VAL A 7 35.98 -14.52 -18.07
C VAL A 7 35.80 -15.82 -18.86
N ARG A 8 36.82 -16.70 -18.86
CA ARG A 8 36.73 -18.01 -19.52
C ARG A 8 35.63 -18.88 -18.91
N ASP A 9 35.52 -18.90 -17.58
CA ASP A 9 34.50 -19.68 -16.87
C ASP A 9 33.07 -19.14 -17.10
N PHE A 10 32.93 -17.83 -17.25
CA PHE A 10 31.66 -17.18 -17.62
C PHE A 10 31.25 -17.52 -19.05
N PHE A 11 32.15 -17.38 -20.03
CA PHE A 11 31.88 -17.74 -21.43
C PHE A 11 31.55 -19.22 -21.60
N GLN A 12 32.21 -20.10 -20.85
CA GLN A 12 32.00 -21.54 -20.91
C GLN A 12 30.64 -21.94 -20.33
N LYS A 13 30.17 -21.28 -19.26
CA LYS A 13 28.83 -21.46 -18.70
C LYS A 13 27.74 -20.90 -19.62
N VAL A 14 27.96 -19.73 -20.22
CA VAL A 14 27.01 -19.13 -21.17
C VAL A 14 26.88 -19.96 -22.45
N MET A 15 27.99 -20.49 -22.98
CA MET A 15 27.97 -21.43 -24.11
C MET A 15 27.27 -22.74 -23.78
N LEU A 16 27.44 -23.28 -22.56
CA LEU A 16 26.71 -24.49 -22.14
C LEU A 16 25.20 -24.23 -22.04
N VAL A 17 24.78 -23.05 -21.56
CA VAL A 17 23.37 -22.65 -21.48
C VAL A 17 22.78 -22.41 -22.87
N LEU A 18 23.54 -21.81 -23.80
CA LEU A 18 23.14 -21.64 -25.20
C LEU A 18 23.03 -22.99 -25.95
N LEU A 19 23.93 -23.93 -25.67
CA LEU A 19 23.88 -25.31 -26.20
C LEU A 19 22.70 -26.11 -25.60
N LEU A 20 22.39 -25.91 -24.32
CA LEU A 20 21.22 -26.50 -23.68
C LEU A 20 19.91 -25.91 -24.22
N LEU A 21 19.88 -24.61 -24.55
CA LEU A 21 18.73 -23.97 -25.22
C LEU A 21 18.54 -24.47 -26.66
N ALA A 22 19.62 -24.82 -27.36
CA ALA A 22 19.57 -25.41 -28.70
C ALA A 22 19.07 -26.88 -28.70
N LEU A 23 19.14 -27.57 -27.55
CA LEU A 23 18.69 -28.96 -27.40
C LEU A 23 17.18 -29.10 -27.07
N VAL A 24 16.45 -28.00 -26.89
CA VAL A 24 15.02 -28.00 -26.53
C VAL A 24 14.08 -27.98 -27.76
N CYS A 25 14.59 -28.05 -28.99
CA CYS A 25 13.75 -28.24 -30.17
C CYS A 25 14.49 -28.94 -31.32
N PRO A 26 14.40 -30.27 -31.44
CA PRO A 26 14.67 -30.91 -32.72
C PRO A 26 13.42 -30.78 -33.59
N THR A 27 13.46 -29.92 -34.61
CA THR A 27 12.55 -30.06 -35.75
C THR A 27 13.39 -30.40 -36.96
N MET A 28 13.21 -31.60 -37.51
CA MET A 28 13.24 -31.84 -38.95
C MET A 28 12.56 -33.17 -39.30
N ALA A 29 11.63 -33.05 -40.25
CA ALA A 29 11.18 -34.06 -41.22
C ALA A 29 10.42 -35.31 -40.72
N SER A 30 9.09 -35.25 -40.75
CA SER A 30 8.27 -36.16 -41.58
C SER A 30 6.78 -35.80 -41.51
N SER A 31 6.10 -36.06 -42.62
CA SER A 31 4.71 -35.72 -42.93
C SER A 31 3.66 -36.54 -42.16
N SER A 32 2.77 -35.87 -41.42
CA SER A 32 1.30 -36.07 -41.34
C SER A 32 0.71 -35.37 -40.10
N PRO A 33 -0.55 -34.88 -40.10
CA PRO A 33 -1.05 -34.00 -39.05
C PRO A 33 -1.82 -34.79 -37.97
N VAL A 34 -1.31 -34.83 -36.73
CA VAL A 34 -2.10 -35.22 -35.55
C VAL A 34 -1.69 -34.35 -34.36
N SER A 35 -2.72 -33.84 -33.67
CA SER A 35 -2.75 -32.90 -32.55
C SER A 35 -1.84 -33.21 -31.36
N ALA A 36 -1.05 -32.22 -30.93
CA ALA A 36 -0.54 -32.13 -29.56
C ALA A 36 -0.48 -30.65 -29.15
N VAL A 37 -1.55 -30.19 -28.49
CA VAL A 37 -1.59 -28.90 -27.79
C VAL A 37 -1.40 -29.18 -26.31
N ASP A 38 -0.59 -28.32 -25.68
CA ASP A 38 -0.44 -28.07 -24.24
C ASP A 38 0.35 -29.05 -23.36
N SER A 39 1.65 -28.76 -23.21
CA SER A 39 2.39 -29.02 -21.95
C SER A 39 3.56 -28.05 -21.77
N CYS A 40 3.27 -26.75 -21.65
CA CYS A 40 4.26 -25.77 -21.16
C CYS A 40 3.62 -24.54 -20.45
N GLY A 41 2.29 -24.42 -20.46
CA GLY A 41 1.58 -23.31 -19.83
C GLY A 41 1.89 -23.12 -18.34
N PRO A 42 1.84 -24.17 -17.49
CA PRO A 42 2.03 -24.03 -16.05
C PRO A 42 3.44 -23.58 -15.66
N GLU A 43 4.47 -24.13 -16.32
CA GLU A 43 5.87 -23.82 -16.04
C GLU A 43 6.25 -22.41 -16.51
N VAL A 44 5.75 -21.98 -17.67
CA VAL A 44 5.94 -20.61 -18.17
C VAL A 44 5.25 -19.59 -17.26
N VAL A 45 4.07 -19.90 -16.73
CA VAL A 45 3.38 -19.05 -15.75
C VAL A 45 4.16 -18.98 -14.43
N ALA A 46 4.69 -20.11 -13.95
CA ALA A 46 5.53 -20.15 -12.77
C ALA A 46 6.85 -19.36 -12.96
N LEU A 47 7.47 -19.45 -14.13
CA LEU A 47 8.69 -18.71 -14.45
C LEU A 47 8.43 -17.20 -14.53
N LYS A 48 7.36 -16.77 -15.21
CA LYS A 48 6.92 -15.36 -15.25
C LYS A 48 6.62 -14.83 -13.83
N ARG A 49 6.08 -15.67 -12.95
CA ARG A 49 5.84 -15.34 -11.53
C ARG A 49 7.16 -15.11 -10.79
N SER A 50 8.14 -16.00 -10.99
CA SER A 50 9.47 -15.86 -10.37
C SER A 50 10.22 -14.62 -10.85
N ILE A 51 10.16 -14.31 -12.15
CA ILE A 51 10.80 -13.12 -12.73
C ILE A 51 10.20 -11.85 -12.12
N ARG A 52 8.87 -11.71 -12.10
CA ARG A 52 8.22 -10.53 -11.51
C ARG A 52 8.53 -10.35 -10.03
N LYS A 53 8.62 -11.46 -9.28
CA LYS A 53 9.01 -11.43 -7.87
C LYS A 53 10.45 -10.91 -7.71
N LEU A 54 11.38 -11.38 -8.54
CA LEU A 54 12.78 -10.94 -8.51
C LEU A 54 12.92 -9.47 -8.94
N GLU A 55 12.17 -9.01 -9.94
CA GLU A 55 12.16 -7.60 -10.37
C GLU A 55 11.69 -6.67 -9.24
N ASN A 56 10.59 -7.02 -8.56
CA ASN A 56 10.10 -6.25 -7.43
C ASN A 56 11.08 -6.27 -6.24
N GLN A 57 11.70 -7.42 -5.96
CA GLN A 57 12.72 -7.52 -4.91
C GLN A 57 13.97 -6.69 -5.25
N LEU A 58 14.37 -6.67 -6.52
CA LEU A 58 15.49 -5.88 -6.99
C LEU A 58 15.17 -4.39 -6.84
N LEU A 59 14.00 -3.94 -7.30
CA LEU A 59 13.58 -2.53 -7.20
C LEU A 59 13.53 -2.03 -5.74
N ILE A 60 13.01 -2.85 -4.82
CA ILE A 60 12.98 -2.50 -3.39
C ILE A 60 14.37 -2.56 -2.78
N GLY A 61 15.18 -3.57 -3.15
CA GLY A 61 16.53 -3.73 -2.65
C GLY A 61 17.47 -2.61 -3.10
N THR A 62 17.40 -2.19 -4.36
CA THR A 62 18.16 -1.04 -4.88
C THR A 62 17.78 0.23 -4.13
N TRP A 63 16.49 0.45 -3.90
CA TRP A 63 16.02 1.57 -3.09
C TRP A 63 16.55 1.52 -1.65
N GLN A 64 16.48 0.36 -0.99
CA GLN A 64 16.97 0.19 0.39
C GLN A 64 18.48 0.45 0.49
N VAL A 65 19.25 -0.01 -0.49
CA VAL A 65 20.70 0.21 -0.55
C VAL A 65 21.02 1.69 -0.76
N GLU A 66 20.34 2.36 -1.68
CA GLU A 66 20.51 3.81 -1.87
C GLU A 66 20.10 4.59 -0.63
N HIS A 67 19.01 4.21 0.04
CA HIS A 67 18.56 4.83 1.28
C HIS A 67 19.60 4.68 2.39
N LEU A 68 20.14 3.47 2.59
CA LEU A 68 21.19 3.21 3.57
C LEU A 68 22.49 3.95 3.23
N GLN A 69 22.83 4.10 1.95
CA GLN A 69 24.02 4.83 1.52
C GLN A 69 23.88 6.35 1.72
N THR A 70 22.69 6.90 1.45
CA THR A 70 22.39 8.34 1.60
C THR A 70 22.15 8.74 3.06
N HIS A 71 21.70 7.82 3.92
CA HIS A 71 21.35 8.09 5.32
C HIS A 71 22.32 7.44 6.34
N LYS A 72 23.58 7.20 5.97
CA LYS A 72 24.67 6.73 6.87
C LYS A 72 24.95 7.61 8.11
N TYR A 73 24.25 8.73 8.26
CA TYR A 73 24.38 9.67 9.38
C TYR A 73 23.04 9.86 10.09
N PHE A 74 22.50 8.83 10.75
CA PHE A 74 21.52 9.04 11.81
C PHE A 74 21.86 8.22 13.05
N GLN A 75 21.91 8.94 14.17
CA GLN A 75 22.38 8.53 15.48
C GLN A 75 21.46 7.48 16.12
N ALA A 76 22.06 6.52 16.84
CA ALA A 76 21.35 5.49 17.58
C ALA A 76 20.48 6.09 18.69
N PHE A 77 19.27 5.56 18.84
CA PHE A 77 18.33 5.88 19.92
C PHE A 77 18.91 5.40 21.26
N GLN A 78 19.08 6.29 22.25
CA GLN A 78 19.37 5.89 23.62
C GLN A 78 18.06 5.69 24.40
N PRO A 79 17.92 4.60 25.17
CA PRO A 79 16.73 4.37 25.99
C PRO A 79 16.65 5.35 27.17
N PRO A 80 15.44 5.71 27.64
CA PRO A 80 15.26 6.60 28.76
C PRO A 80 15.74 5.95 30.07
N LYS A 81 16.48 6.72 30.88
CA LYS A 81 16.88 6.33 32.24
C LYS A 81 15.66 6.40 33.18
N SER A 82 15.56 5.42 34.06
CA SER A 82 14.54 5.24 35.10
C SER A 82 14.53 6.35 36.15
N ASP A 83 13.34 6.77 36.57
CA ASP A 83 13.10 7.66 37.72
C ASP A 83 13.46 6.98 39.06
N PRO A 84 13.79 7.78 40.09
CA PRO A 84 13.50 7.44 41.48
C PRO A 84 12.52 8.42 42.14
N GLU A 85 11.61 7.85 42.93
CA GLU A 85 10.63 8.49 43.82
C GLU A 85 11.21 8.58 45.28
N PRO A 86 10.50 9.13 46.30
CA PRO A 86 10.41 10.53 46.71
C PRO A 86 10.93 10.81 48.14
N GLU A 87 11.17 12.08 48.51
CA GLU A 87 11.16 12.51 49.92
C GLU A 87 10.53 13.90 50.14
N THR A 88 9.95 14.01 51.33
CA THR A 88 8.92 14.92 51.86
C THR A 88 9.40 16.27 52.41
N GLU A 89 8.51 17.26 52.26
CA GLU A 89 8.18 18.44 53.10
C GLU A 89 9.19 19.04 54.12
N THR A 90 9.39 20.36 54.05
CA THR A 90 8.90 21.28 55.11
C THR A 90 8.83 22.74 54.65
N ALA A 91 7.88 23.46 55.27
CA ALA A 91 7.25 24.69 54.82
C ALA A 91 7.91 26.00 55.30
N LEU A 92 7.53 27.12 54.66
CA LEU A 92 6.82 28.29 55.25
C LEU A 92 7.17 29.61 54.53
N GLY A 93 6.16 30.42 54.21
CA GLY A 93 6.30 31.88 54.31
C GLY A 93 5.75 32.81 53.22
N VAL A 94 4.43 33.07 53.28
CA VAL A 94 3.73 34.38 53.05
C VAL A 94 3.74 35.02 51.64
N ASN A 95 2.51 35.22 51.12
CA ASN A 95 2.16 35.82 49.82
C ASN A 95 1.52 37.22 49.93
N HIS A 96 1.49 37.88 48.77
CA HIS A 96 0.88 39.16 48.32
C HIS A 96 1.89 40.32 48.24
N SER A 97 2.21 40.89 47.07
CA SER A 97 1.45 41.08 45.83
C SER A 97 2.35 41.37 44.61
N SER A 98 1.82 41.11 43.41
CA SER A 98 2.18 41.65 42.08
C SER A 98 3.21 40.93 41.18
N SER A 99 2.83 40.86 39.89
CA SER A 99 3.60 40.62 38.66
C SER A 99 3.90 39.18 38.19
N GLY A 100 3.63 38.96 36.89
CA GLY A 100 4.38 38.05 36.00
C GLY A 100 4.04 36.57 36.08
N ILE A 101 3.28 36.05 35.10
CA ILE A 101 3.35 34.64 34.74
C ILE A 101 3.84 34.56 33.30
N LEU A 102 5.14 34.28 33.18
CA LEU A 102 5.70 33.44 32.13
C LEU A 102 5.15 32.04 32.36
N ASP A 103 4.42 31.47 31.40
CA ASP A 103 4.20 30.04 31.38
C ASP A 103 4.70 29.43 30.08
N ASN A 104 5.75 28.64 30.27
CA ASN A 104 6.47 27.84 29.32
C ASN A 104 5.61 26.61 29.01
N SER A 105 4.85 26.64 27.91
CA SER A 105 4.27 25.43 27.34
C SER A 105 5.07 25.04 26.10
N ASN A 106 5.75 23.90 26.22
CA ASN A 106 6.31 23.14 25.12
C ASN A 106 5.18 22.73 24.16
N MET A 107 4.81 23.66 23.29
CA MET A 107 3.93 23.43 22.16
C MET A 107 4.77 22.67 21.13
N THR A 108 4.62 21.35 21.12
CA THR A 108 5.19 20.48 20.09
C THR A 108 4.71 21.02 18.75
N LEU A 109 5.69 21.45 17.95
CA LEU A 109 5.58 22.13 16.67
C LEU A 109 4.46 21.53 15.81
N MET A 110 3.27 22.13 15.84
CA MET A 110 2.34 22.02 14.72
C MET A 110 3.07 22.69 13.56
N ASN A 111 3.65 21.90 12.65
CA ASN A 111 3.94 22.41 11.34
C ASN A 111 2.56 22.70 10.71
N PRO A 112 2.17 23.96 10.50
CA PRO A 112 0.98 24.25 9.72
C PRO A 112 1.15 23.57 8.36
N LEU A 113 0.04 23.03 7.84
CA LEU A 113 -0.06 22.60 6.44
C LEU A 113 0.67 23.65 5.58
N PRO A 114 1.54 23.23 4.62
CA PRO A 114 2.12 24.20 3.71
C PRO A 114 0.95 25.05 3.20
N PRO A 115 1.06 26.39 3.28
CA PRO A 115 -0.04 27.24 2.91
C PRO A 115 -0.44 26.77 1.51
N ALA A 116 -1.74 26.69 1.26
CA ALA A 116 -2.24 26.68 -0.10
C ALA A 116 -1.83 28.02 -0.74
N GLY A 117 -0.53 28.19 -0.97
CA GLY A 117 0.04 29.31 -1.68
C GLY A 117 -0.51 29.18 -3.09
N ASN A 118 -1.17 30.24 -3.55
CA ASN A 118 -1.77 30.36 -4.88
C ASN A 118 -1.02 29.52 -5.93
N LEU A 119 -1.61 28.42 -6.40
CA LEU A 119 -0.96 27.60 -7.43
C LEU A 119 -1.99 26.76 -8.17
N ILE A 120 -2.05 26.97 -9.48
CA ILE A 120 -2.78 26.09 -10.39
C ILE A 120 -2.23 24.67 -10.20
N VAL A 121 -3.10 23.72 -9.84
CA VAL A 121 -2.70 22.33 -9.59
C VAL A 121 -2.64 21.61 -10.93
N HIS A 122 -1.41 21.22 -11.31
CA HIS A 122 -1.14 20.49 -12.53
C HIS A 122 -0.71 19.04 -12.28
N ASP A 123 -0.16 18.74 -11.11
CA ASP A 123 0.36 17.41 -10.79
C ASP A 123 -0.79 16.40 -10.73
N LYS A 124 -0.70 15.34 -11.54
CA LYS A 124 -1.74 14.30 -11.60
C LYS A 124 -1.86 13.53 -10.30
N ASP A 125 -0.73 13.25 -9.68
CA ASP A 125 -0.65 12.49 -8.45
C ASP A 125 0.59 12.91 -7.65
N CYS A 126 0.80 12.27 -6.50
CA CYS A 126 1.95 12.55 -5.65
C CYS A 126 3.29 12.22 -6.31
N SER A 127 3.33 11.37 -7.33
CA SER A 127 4.57 11.00 -8.02
C SER A 127 5.09 12.14 -8.89
N GLU A 128 4.23 12.78 -9.69
CA GLU A 128 4.61 13.98 -10.46
C GLU A 128 5.04 15.13 -9.54
N LEU A 129 4.34 15.30 -8.40
CA LEU A 129 4.72 16.29 -7.39
C LEU A 129 6.10 15.98 -6.78
N PHE A 130 6.38 14.72 -6.47
CA PHE A 130 7.66 14.28 -5.93
C PHE A 130 8.80 14.49 -6.92
N ASP A 131 8.61 14.12 -8.19
CA ASP A 131 9.61 14.31 -9.24
C ASP A 131 9.96 15.78 -9.43
N ARG A 132 8.95 16.66 -9.31
CA ARG A 132 9.11 18.10 -9.49
C ARG A 132 9.76 18.82 -8.31
N LEU A 133 9.37 18.49 -7.07
CA LEU A 133 9.73 19.28 -5.89
C LEU A 133 10.42 18.51 -4.77
N LYS A 134 10.35 17.17 -4.77
CA LYS A 134 10.76 16.29 -3.66
C LYS A 134 10.32 16.82 -2.28
N PRO A 135 9.04 17.18 -2.10
CA PRO A 135 8.59 17.81 -0.86
C PRO A 135 8.50 16.77 0.28
N PRO A 136 8.40 17.20 1.55
CA PRO A 136 8.18 16.27 2.66
C PRO A 136 6.80 15.61 2.58
N SER A 137 6.60 14.51 3.33
CA SER A 137 5.29 13.86 3.44
C SER A 137 4.23 14.83 3.98
N GLY A 138 3.02 14.77 3.44
CA GLY A 138 1.95 15.68 3.85
C GLY A 138 0.74 15.65 2.94
N PHE A 139 -0.24 16.50 3.23
CA PHE A 139 -1.41 16.67 2.36
C PHE A 139 -1.14 17.70 1.27
N TYR A 140 -1.38 17.31 0.02
CA TYR A 140 -1.22 18.15 -1.16
C TYR A 140 -2.45 18.05 -2.06
N ARG A 141 -2.72 19.09 -2.83
CA ARG A 141 -3.75 19.02 -3.87
C ARG A 141 -3.16 18.37 -5.13
N ILE A 142 -3.88 17.42 -5.70
CA ILE A 142 -3.54 16.75 -6.95
C ILE A 142 -4.72 16.81 -7.92
N ARG A 143 -4.46 16.64 -9.22
CA ARG A 143 -5.47 16.72 -10.27
C ARG A 143 -5.26 15.60 -11.33
N PRO A 144 -5.72 14.37 -11.06
CA PRO A 144 -5.47 13.22 -11.94
C PRO A 144 -5.99 13.40 -13.36
N LYS A 145 -7.17 14.01 -13.52
CA LYS A 145 -7.80 14.27 -14.82
C LYS A 145 -8.00 15.78 -15.02
N ILE A 146 -7.70 16.28 -16.21
CA ILE A 146 -7.75 17.72 -16.54
C ILE A 146 -9.15 18.31 -16.33
N HIS A 147 -10.21 17.54 -16.56
CA HIS A 147 -11.58 18.03 -16.42
C HIS A 147 -12.16 17.90 -15.00
N GLN A 148 -11.40 17.34 -14.05
CA GLN A 148 -11.82 17.19 -12.66
C GLN A 148 -11.27 18.34 -11.79
N GLU A 149 -12.00 18.69 -10.73
CA GLU A 149 -11.50 19.60 -9.71
C GLU A 149 -10.35 18.96 -8.92
N PRO A 150 -9.28 19.72 -8.60
CA PRO A 150 -8.21 19.21 -7.74
C PRO A 150 -8.71 18.88 -6.34
N PHE A 151 -8.27 17.74 -5.80
CA PHE A 151 -8.63 17.27 -4.46
C PHE A 151 -7.41 17.03 -3.59
N LEU A 152 -7.62 16.98 -2.27
CA LEU A 152 -6.56 16.81 -1.28
C LEU A 152 -6.22 15.32 -1.11
N ALA A 153 -4.94 14.97 -1.20
CA ALA A 153 -4.45 13.63 -0.96
C ALA A 153 -3.21 13.66 -0.06
N TYR A 154 -3.03 12.62 0.75
CA TYR A 154 -1.80 12.47 1.53
C TYR A 154 -0.72 11.85 0.64
N CYS A 155 0.37 12.60 0.43
CA CYS A 155 1.55 12.12 -0.27
C CYS A 155 2.57 11.59 0.75
N ASP A 156 2.83 10.30 0.69
CA ASP A 156 3.92 9.66 1.43
C ASP A 156 5.20 9.74 0.58
N MET A 157 6.12 10.57 1.05
CA MET A 157 7.39 10.86 0.36
C MET A 157 8.58 10.15 1.02
N GLU A 158 8.34 9.45 2.14
CA GLU A 158 9.39 8.78 2.93
C GLU A 158 9.62 7.34 2.50
N ASP A 159 8.60 6.66 1.96
CA ASP A 159 8.68 5.27 1.49
C ASP A 159 9.12 5.18 0.02
N GLY A 160 10.20 5.89 -0.30
CA GLY A 160 10.74 5.98 -1.65
C GLY A 160 9.98 6.88 -2.61
N GLY A 161 9.24 7.84 -2.07
CA GLY A 161 8.70 8.95 -2.83
C GLY A 161 7.43 8.64 -3.61
N GLY A 162 6.58 9.67 -3.76
CA GLY A 162 5.54 9.70 -4.78
C GLY A 162 4.32 8.83 -4.53
N TRP A 163 4.07 8.37 -3.30
CA TRP A 163 2.90 7.54 -3.00
C TRP A 163 1.68 8.40 -2.70
N THR A 164 0.60 8.18 -3.44
CA THR A 164 -0.72 8.78 -3.15
C THR A 164 -1.51 7.82 -2.26
N MET A 165 -1.74 8.20 -1.01
CA MET A 165 -2.46 7.36 -0.06
C MET A 165 -3.97 7.53 -0.22
N PHE A 166 -4.71 6.42 -0.30
CA PHE A 166 -6.16 6.43 -0.44
C PHE A 166 -6.91 5.78 0.72
N GLN A 167 -6.21 5.07 1.60
CA GLN A 167 -6.78 4.56 2.85
C GLN A 167 -5.75 4.59 3.97
N ARG A 168 -6.19 4.95 5.18
CA ARG A 168 -5.39 4.80 6.41
C ARG A 168 -6.24 4.43 7.62
N ARG A 169 -5.81 3.41 8.36
CA ARG A 169 -6.30 3.03 9.70
C ARG A 169 -5.15 3.04 10.70
N ARG A 170 -5.38 3.50 11.93
CA ARG A 170 -4.36 3.59 12.98
C ARG A 170 -4.90 3.58 14.42
N HIS A 171 -6.02 4.23 14.69
CA HIS A 171 -6.50 4.47 16.06
C HIS A 171 -8.01 4.26 16.29
N GLY A 172 -8.77 4.09 15.21
CA GLY A 172 -10.22 3.84 15.24
C GLY A 172 -11.03 5.04 15.74
N LYS A 173 -10.67 6.26 15.33
CA LYS A 173 -11.46 7.48 15.60
C LYS A 173 -12.50 7.73 14.50
N VAL A 174 -12.20 7.31 13.27
CA VAL A 174 -13.13 7.46 12.15
C VAL A 174 -13.94 6.17 12.01
N ASP A 175 -15.26 6.31 11.95
CA ASP A 175 -16.17 5.21 11.65
C ASP A 175 -16.18 4.91 10.15
N PHE A 176 -15.92 3.65 9.79
CA PHE A 176 -15.90 3.14 8.42
C PHE A 176 -17.20 2.39 8.06
N ASN A 177 -18.16 2.27 8.98
CA ASN A 177 -19.49 1.73 8.68
C ASN A 177 -20.38 2.79 8.00
N ARG A 178 -20.03 3.15 6.76
CA ARG A 178 -20.66 4.24 6.01
C ARG A 178 -21.52 3.76 4.84
N ASP A 179 -22.36 4.68 4.37
CA ASP A 179 -23.23 4.49 3.19
C ASP A 179 -22.45 4.68 1.88
N TRP A 180 -23.11 4.39 0.76
CA TRP A 180 -22.51 4.45 -0.58
C TRP A 180 -21.94 5.83 -0.90
N VAL A 181 -22.72 6.89 -0.65
CA VAL A 181 -22.34 8.28 -0.96
C VAL A 181 -21.07 8.68 -0.20
N ASP A 182 -20.96 8.32 1.07
CA ASP A 182 -19.76 8.59 1.87
C ASP A 182 -18.54 7.86 1.28
N TYR A 183 -18.69 6.58 0.89
CA TYR A 183 -17.59 5.83 0.27
C TYR A 183 -17.23 6.33 -1.13
N ARG A 184 -18.20 6.86 -1.87
CA ARG A 184 -18.03 7.47 -3.19
C ARG A 184 -17.20 8.75 -3.09
N ASP A 185 -17.60 9.65 -2.20
CA ASP A 185 -17.06 11.00 -2.07
C ASP A 185 -15.83 11.07 -1.16
N GLY A 186 -15.68 10.10 -0.25
CA GLY A 186 -14.60 10.03 0.72
C GLY A 186 -15.00 10.58 2.08
N PHE A 187 -14.29 10.12 3.12
CA PHE A 187 -14.54 10.52 4.50
C PHE A 187 -13.31 10.38 5.38
N GLY A 188 -13.37 10.99 6.57
CA GLY A 188 -12.31 10.98 7.56
C GLY A 188 -11.68 12.36 7.75
N ASP A 189 -10.57 12.38 8.47
CA ASP A 189 -9.88 13.61 8.82
C ASP A 189 -8.69 13.79 7.84
N PHE A 190 -8.66 14.92 7.12
CA PHE A 190 -7.58 15.26 6.18
C PHE A 190 -6.75 16.44 6.72
N LYS A 191 -6.43 16.42 8.01
CA LYS A 191 -5.86 17.57 8.73
C LYS A 191 -4.47 17.28 9.27
N LEU A 192 -4.29 16.10 9.87
CA LEU A 192 -3.07 15.68 10.54
C LEU A 192 -2.45 14.48 9.82
N TRP A 193 -1.13 14.39 9.92
CA TRP A 193 -0.35 13.29 9.35
C TRP A 193 -0.75 11.90 9.87
N ASN A 194 -1.53 11.80 10.94
CA ASN A 194 -1.94 10.55 11.58
C ASN A 194 -3.43 10.24 11.53
N ASP A 195 -4.24 11.09 10.89
CA ASP A 195 -5.68 10.94 10.75
C ASP A 195 -6.11 9.65 10.03
N GLU A 196 -7.35 9.20 10.19
CA GLU A 196 -7.87 8.07 9.42
C GLU A 196 -8.79 8.59 8.32
N PHE A 197 -8.72 7.99 7.14
CA PHE A 197 -9.55 8.41 6.03
C PHE A 197 -9.72 7.30 4.99
N TRP A 198 -10.77 7.48 4.19
CA TRP A 198 -10.99 6.86 2.89
C TRP A 198 -11.06 8.00 1.87
N LEU A 199 -10.22 7.95 0.84
CA LEU A 199 -10.10 9.04 -0.12
C LEU A 199 -11.38 9.27 -0.94
N GLY A 200 -12.20 8.23 -1.12
CA GLY A 200 -13.39 8.28 -1.97
C GLY A 200 -13.19 7.46 -3.23
N ASN A 201 -14.18 6.64 -3.58
CA ASN A 201 -14.11 5.75 -4.74
C ASN A 201 -13.98 6.52 -6.06
N GLU A 202 -14.58 7.71 -6.16
CA GLU A 202 -14.48 8.54 -7.36
C GLU A 202 -13.07 9.11 -7.56
N HIS A 203 -12.46 9.58 -6.47
CA HIS A 203 -11.06 10.00 -6.47
C HIS A 203 -10.12 8.82 -6.74
N MET A 204 -10.38 7.65 -6.17
CA MET A 204 -9.64 6.44 -6.49
C MET A 204 -9.77 6.03 -7.95
N TYR A 205 -10.96 6.14 -8.56
CA TYR A 205 -11.19 5.79 -9.96
C TYR A 205 -10.36 6.69 -10.89
N SER A 206 -10.32 7.98 -10.59
CA SER A 206 -9.51 8.95 -11.33
C SER A 206 -8.00 8.62 -11.32
N LEU A 207 -7.51 8.04 -10.21
CA LEU A 207 -6.11 7.61 -10.05
C LEU A 207 -5.84 6.21 -10.65
N LEU A 208 -6.80 5.29 -10.55
CA LEU A 208 -6.57 3.86 -10.74
C LEU A 208 -7.04 3.32 -12.10
N SER A 209 -7.90 4.04 -12.81
CA SER A 209 -8.57 3.59 -14.04
C SER A 209 -7.63 3.15 -15.17
N ASP A 210 -6.45 3.77 -15.31
CA ASP A 210 -5.55 3.54 -16.44
C ASP A 210 -4.76 2.21 -16.37
N GLY A 211 -4.88 1.44 -15.27
CA GLY A 211 -4.30 0.08 -15.15
C GLY A 211 -2.77 0.00 -15.14
N LYS A 212 -2.06 1.12 -15.01
CA LYS A 212 -0.59 1.18 -14.94
C LYS A 212 -0.11 1.52 -13.54
N ASN A 213 -0.78 0.94 -12.55
CA ASN A 213 -0.63 1.31 -11.14
C ASN A 213 -0.01 0.18 -10.32
N LEU A 214 0.86 0.56 -9.40
CA LEU A 214 1.35 -0.27 -8.32
C LEU A 214 0.67 0.19 -7.03
N VAL A 215 -0.05 -0.71 -6.37
CA VAL A 215 -0.62 -0.45 -5.04
C VAL A 215 0.23 -1.18 -4.00
N LYS A 216 0.64 -0.45 -2.98
CA LYS A 216 1.28 -0.96 -1.77
C LYS A 216 0.31 -0.90 -0.61
N ILE A 217 0.23 -2.00 0.13
CA ILE A 217 -0.56 -2.13 1.35
C ILE A 217 0.42 -2.40 2.48
N ASP A 218 0.55 -1.46 3.42
CA ASP A 218 1.36 -1.65 4.62
C ASP A 218 0.48 -2.09 5.79
N LEU A 219 0.94 -3.07 6.55
CA LEU A 219 0.23 -3.69 7.65
C LEU A 219 1.09 -3.70 8.91
N MET A 220 0.51 -3.42 10.08
CA MET A 220 1.15 -3.57 11.37
C MET A 220 0.22 -4.23 12.39
N ASP A 221 0.76 -5.16 13.16
CA ASP A 221 0.06 -5.78 14.28
C ASP A 221 0.24 -4.97 15.58
N TRP A 222 -0.30 -5.48 16.69
CA TRP A 222 -0.21 -4.80 17.99
C TRP A 222 1.15 -4.99 18.68
N ASP A 223 1.94 -5.97 18.24
CA ASP A 223 3.30 -6.23 18.72
C ASP A 223 4.35 -5.39 17.95
N GLY A 224 3.91 -4.55 17.00
CA GLY A 224 4.77 -3.71 16.16
C GLY A 224 5.42 -4.44 14.99
N LYS A 225 5.09 -5.72 14.77
CA LYS A 225 5.54 -6.47 13.59
C LYS A 225 4.83 -5.91 12.36
N ARG A 226 5.57 -5.76 11.28
CA ARG A 226 5.09 -5.21 10.01
C ARG A 226 5.06 -6.27 8.93
N SER A 227 4.18 -6.07 7.96
CA SER A 227 4.17 -6.82 6.71
C SER A 227 3.63 -5.93 5.60
N TYR A 228 3.79 -6.36 4.35
CA TYR A 228 3.34 -5.59 3.20
C TYR A 228 2.87 -6.49 2.07
N ALA A 229 2.04 -5.91 1.20
CA ALA A 229 1.57 -6.51 -0.03
C ALA A 229 1.63 -5.49 -1.17
N PHE A 230 2.09 -5.92 -2.33
CA PHE A 230 2.09 -5.17 -3.58
C PHE A 230 1.19 -5.86 -4.59
N TYR A 231 0.42 -5.07 -5.33
CA TYR A 231 -0.38 -5.51 -6.46
C TYR A 231 -0.13 -4.59 -7.64
N ASN A 232 0.30 -5.16 -8.77
CA ASN A 232 0.43 -4.39 -10.01
C ASN A 232 -0.90 -4.36 -10.78
N ASN A 233 -1.03 -3.46 -11.77
CA ASN A 233 -2.25 -3.28 -12.57
C ASN A 233 -3.52 -3.20 -11.69
N PHE A 234 -3.40 -2.57 -10.52
CA PHE A 234 -4.53 -2.35 -9.63
C PHE A 234 -5.41 -1.26 -10.24
N ARG A 235 -6.68 -1.58 -10.49
CA ARG A 235 -7.64 -0.69 -11.11
C ARG A 235 -9.03 -0.92 -10.54
N ILE A 236 -9.83 0.12 -10.59
CA ILE A 236 -11.27 0.04 -10.32
C ILE A 236 -12.03 0.58 -11.53
N THR A 237 -13.25 0.10 -11.75
CA THR A 237 -14.16 0.66 -12.75
C THR A 237 -14.89 1.88 -12.20
N ASP A 238 -15.76 2.48 -13.02
CA ASP A 238 -16.55 3.65 -12.66
C ASP A 238 -17.73 3.29 -11.73
N GLU A 239 -18.51 4.29 -11.34
CA GLU A 239 -19.70 4.08 -10.50
C GLU A 239 -20.77 3.21 -11.17
N ALA A 240 -20.88 3.26 -12.52
CA ALA A 240 -21.85 2.48 -13.28
C ALA A 240 -21.60 0.96 -13.13
N ASP A 241 -20.34 0.56 -13.09
CA ASP A 241 -19.93 -0.81 -12.75
C ASP A 241 -19.55 -0.98 -11.27
N LYS A 242 -20.02 -0.07 -10.41
CA LYS A 242 -19.92 -0.16 -8.94
C LYS A 242 -18.47 -0.29 -8.44
N TYR A 243 -17.55 0.46 -9.06
CA TYR A 243 -16.15 0.52 -8.66
C TYR A 243 -15.48 -0.85 -8.58
N ARG A 244 -15.80 -1.76 -9.52
CA ARG A 244 -15.32 -3.14 -9.55
C ARG A 244 -13.81 -3.22 -9.51
N LEU A 245 -13.29 -3.99 -8.57
CA LEU A 245 -11.86 -4.17 -8.37
C LEU A 245 -11.27 -5.13 -9.39
N GLN A 246 -10.11 -4.78 -9.95
CA GLN A 246 -9.23 -5.71 -10.64
C GLN A 246 -7.78 -5.42 -10.25
N TYR A 247 -6.96 -6.46 -10.20
CA TYR A 247 -5.54 -6.32 -9.96
C TYR A 247 -4.79 -7.46 -10.64
N GLY A 248 -3.51 -7.24 -10.89
CA GLY A 248 -2.61 -8.22 -11.46
C GLY A 248 -1.90 -9.03 -10.37
N PHE A 249 -0.58 -9.08 -10.47
CA PHE A 249 0.24 -10.01 -9.71
C PHE A 249 0.56 -9.45 -8.33
N TYR A 250 0.46 -10.35 -7.35
CA TYR A 250 0.88 -10.13 -5.99
C TYR A 250 2.39 -10.30 -5.80
N SER A 251 2.97 -9.50 -4.92
CA SER A 251 4.25 -9.79 -4.26
C SER A 251 4.25 -9.19 -2.85
N GLY A 252 5.03 -9.76 -1.92
CA GLY A 252 5.12 -9.23 -0.57
C GLY A 252 5.29 -10.31 0.49
N GLN A 253 5.19 -9.89 1.75
CA GLN A 253 5.40 -10.76 2.92
C GLN A 253 4.09 -11.03 3.69
N ALA A 254 2.99 -10.35 3.35
CA ALA A 254 1.71 -10.49 4.06
C ALA A 254 0.89 -11.72 3.64
N GLY A 255 1.33 -12.45 2.62
CA GLY A 255 0.50 -13.38 1.86
C GLY A 255 -0.57 -12.66 1.03
N ASP A 256 -1.08 -13.35 0.03
CA ASP A 256 -2.06 -12.82 -0.94
C ASP A 256 -3.50 -13.05 -0.42
N ALA A 257 -3.97 -12.15 0.44
CA ALA A 257 -5.33 -12.23 0.95
C ALA A 257 -6.38 -11.72 -0.05
N LEU A 258 -6.03 -10.88 -1.02
CA LEU A 258 -7.02 -10.40 -1.99
C LEU A 258 -7.49 -11.52 -2.91
N THR A 259 -6.65 -12.51 -3.22
CA THR A 259 -7.06 -13.70 -3.98
C THR A 259 -7.88 -14.71 -3.18
N GLY A 260 -8.11 -14.50 -1.88
CA GLY A 260 -8.76 -15.48 -1.00
C GLY A 260 -7.79 -16.45 -0.31
N GLY A 261 -6.49 -16.40 -0.63
CA GLY A 261 -5.48 -17.28 -0.05
C GLY A 261 -5.21 -18.54 -0.88
N GLY A 262 -4.76 -19.62 -0.24
CA GLY A 262 -4.24 -20.82 -0.93
C GLY A 262 -5.27 -21.89 -1.31
N GLY A 263 -6.44 -21.89 -0.68
CA GLY A 263 -7.47 -22.92 -0.88
C GLY A 263 -8.47 -22.54 -1.98
N MET A 264 -8.95 -23.52 -2.75
CA MET A 264 -9.86 -23.29 -3.88
C MET A 264 -11.21 -22.73 -3.43
N VAL A 265 -11.71 -23.17 -2.28
CA VAL A 265 -13.01 -22.71 -1.75
C VAL A 265 -12.92 -21.25 -1.34
N GLU A 266 -11.86 -20.89 -0.62
CA GLU A 266 -11.60 -19.53 -0.18
C GLU A 266 -11.30 -18.61 -1.35
N GLN A 267 -10.59 -19.08 -2.38
CA GLN A 267 -10.39 -18.29 -3.60
C GLN A 267 -11.72 -17.96 -4.29
N TRP A 268 -12.63 -18.92 -4.38
CA TRP A 268 -13.93 -18.71 -5.00
C TRP A 268 -14.84 -17.81 -4.15
N SER A 269 -14.88 -18.01 -2.83
CA SER A 269 -15.80 -17.30 -1.92
C SER A 269 -15.25 -15.98 -1.38
N ALA A 270 -13.94 -15.80 -1.32
CA ALA A 270 -13.30 -14.67 -0.64
C ALA A 270 -12.28 -13.93 -1.51
N GLY A 271 -12.04 -14.39 -2.74
CA GLY A 271 -11.28 -13.64 -3.75
C GLY A 271 -12.01 -12.37 -4.16
N LEU A 272 -11.29 -11.24 -4.19
CA LEU A 272 -11.85 -9.90 -4.37
C LEU A 272 -11.68 -9.38 -5.80
N SER A 273 -10.86 -10.03 -6.64
CA SER A 273 -10.74 -9.67 -8.05
C SER A 273 -12.05 -9.87 -8.80
N GLY A 274 -12.50 -8.85 -9.51
CA GLY A 274 -13.78 -8.80 -10.20
C GLY A 274 -14.98 -8.49 -9.30
N MET A 275 -14.79 -8.28 -7.99
CA MET A 275 -15.89 -7.94 -7.09
C MET A 275 -16.26 -6.46 -7.19
N GLN A 276 -17.56 -6.19 -7.10
CA GLN A 276 -18.08 -4.83 -7.00
C GLN A 276 -17.95 -4.33 -5.57
N PHE A 277 -17.87 -3.01 -5.43
CA PHE A 277 -17.89 -2.40 -4.11
C PHE A 277 -19.29 -2.52 -3.52
N SER A 278 -19.39 -2.77 -2.22
CA SER A 278 -20.66 -2.86 -1.49
C SER A 278 -20.57 -2.06 -0.20
N THR A 279 -21.69 -1.44 0.19
CA THR A 279 -21.89 -0.70 1.44
C THR A 279 -23.17 -1.16 2.11
N ARG A 280 -23.44 -0.71 3.34
CA ARG A 280 -24.61 -1.18 4.12
C ARG A 280 -25.96 -0.91 3.43
N ASP A 281 -26.01 0.10 2.57
CA ASP A 281 -27.16 0.58 1.80
C ASP A 281 -27.12 0.20 0.30
N GLN A 282 -26.01 -0.36 -0.19
CA GLN A 282 -25.89 -0.88 -1.56
C GLN A 282 -25.16 -2.22 -1.57
N ASP A 283 -25.93 -3.29 -1.74
CA ASP A 283 -25.42 -4.65 -1.81
C ASP A 283 -25.10 -5.04 -3.26
N ASN A 284 -23.82 -5.27 -3.54
CA ASN A 284 -23.31 -5.77 -4.82
C ASN A 284 -22.40 -6.98 -4.61
N ASP A 285 -22.55 -7.70 -3.49
CA ASP A 285 -21.73 -8.86 -3.16
C ASP A 285 -22.36 -10.16 -3.69
N ARG A 286 -21.71 -11.30 -3.41
CA ARG A 286 -22.15 -12.63 -3.91
C ARG A 286 -22.84 -13.46 -2.84
N TYR A 287 -23.15 -12.87 -1.69
CA TYR A 287 -23.75 -13.55 -0.56
C TYR A 287 -25.29 -13.47 -0.61
N ILE A 288 -25.89 -14.37 -1.39
CA ILE A 288 -27.35 -14.42 -1.64
C ILE A 288 -28.21 -14.46 -0.34
N GLN A 289 -27.68 -15.00 0.76
CA GLN A 289 -28.43 -15.16 2.01
C GLN A 289 -28.46 -13.92 2.91
N GLY A 290 -27.70 -12.88 2.60
CA GLY A 290 -27.57 -11.70 3.46
C GLY A 290 -26.79 -10.59 2.78
N SER A 291 -26.06 -9.80 3.56
CA SER A 291 -25.24 -8.70 3.05
C SER A 291 -23.92 -8.64 3.79
N CYS A 292 -22.82 -8.85 3.09
CA CYS A 292 -21.48 -8.84 3.67
C CYS A 292 -21.15 -7.47 4.24
N ALA A 293 -21.55 -6.38 3.58
CA ALA A 293 -21.32 -5.03 4.09
C ALA A 293 -22.06 -4.76 5.40
N GLN A 294 -23.29 -5.26 5.54
CA GLN A 294 -24.06 -5.12 6.77
C GLN A 294 -23.51 -5.99 7.91
N GLU A 295 -23.06 -7.21 7.62
CA GLU A 295 -22.44 -8.11 8.61
C GLU A 295 -21.06 -7.59 9.06
N ASN A 296 -20.26 -7.10 8.11
CA ASN A 296 -18.91 -6.63 8.36
C ASN A 296 -18.79 -5.15 8.77
N LYS A 297 -19.92 -4.41 8.75
CA LYS A 297 -20.00 -3.00 9.17
C LYS A 297 -18.94 -2.14 8.47
N ALA A 298 -18.80 -2.31 7.16
CA ALA A 298 -17.81 -1.62 6.35
C ALA A 298 -18.25 -1.56 4.88
N GLY A 299 -17.67 -0.64 4.11
CA GLY A 299 -17.69 -0.68 2.66
C GLY A 299 -16.42 -1.34 2.11
N TRP A 300 -16.58 -2.30 1.19
CA TRP A 300 -15.47 -3.06 0.61
C TRP A 300 -15.86 -3.77 -0.69
N TRP A 301 -14.88 -4.32 -1.41
CA TRP A 301 -15.10 -5.23 -2.54
C TRP A 301 -15.48 -6.63 -2.08
N PHE A 302 -16.60 -6.77 -1.38
CA PHE A 302 -17.03 -8.04 -0.81
C PHE A 302 -17.40 -9.08 -1.88
N ASN A 303 -17.11 -10.33 -1.56
CA ASN A 303 -17.55 -11.54 -2.28
C ASN A 303 -18.54 -12.31 -1.40
N ARG A 304 -18.09 -13.38 -0.71
CA ARG A 304 -18.86 -14.20 0.23
C ARG A 304 -17.99 -14.70 1.42
N CYS A 305 -17.51 -13.83 2.32
CA CYS A 305 -17.53 -12.38 2.23
C CYS A 305 -16.16 -11.82 1.86
N HIS A 306 -15.10 -12.21 2.57
CA HIS A 306 -13.75 -11.68 2.34
C HIS A 306 -12.68 -12.57 2.96
N ALA A 307 -11.44 -12.41 2.49
CA ALA A 307 -10.23 -12.90 3.16
C ALA A 307 -9.36 -11.74 3.68
N ALA A 308 -9.70 -10.51 3.30
CA ALA A 308 -9.14 -9.28 3.83
C ALA A 308 -10.23 -8.21 3.86
N ASN A 309 -10.27 -7.46 4.96
CA ASN A 309 -11.16 -6.32 5.12
C ASN A 309 -10.41 -5.24 5.90
N LEU A 310 -9.82 -4.28 5.20
CA LEU A 310 -9.07 -3.19 5.85
C LEU A 310 -9.99 -2.05 6.33
N ASN A 311 -11.26 -2.08 5.93
CA ASN A 311 -12.28 -1.11 6.30
C ASN A 311 -13.15 -1.57 7.47
N GLY A 312 -12.92 -2.77 8.00
CA GLY A 312 -13.67 -3.33 9.11
C GLY A 312 -13.59 -2.52 10.41
N LYS A 313 -14.34 -3.00 11.41
CA LYS A 313 -14.39 -2.43 12.74
C LYS A 313 -13.01 -2.48 13.40
N PHE A 314 -12.62 -1.37 14.01
CA PHE A 314 -11.31 -1.25 14.64
C PHE A 314 -11.30 -1.87 16.04
N TYR A 315 -10.85 -3.12 16.17
CA TYR A 315 -10.70 -3.77 17.47
C TYR A 315 -9.33 -3.47 18.08
N ARG A 316 -9.33 -2.84 19.26
CA ARG A 316 -8.11 -2.60 20.03
C ARG A 316 -7.56 -3.93 20.57
N LYS A 317 -6.23 -4.05 20.63
CA LYS A 317 -5.48 -5.22 21.16
C LYS A 317 -5.43 -6.47 20.26
N GLY A 318 -5.85 -6.36 19.00
CA GLY A 318 -5.62 -7.40 18.00
C GLY A 318 -6.68 -8.48 18.02
N LYS A 319 -6.54 -9.44 18.94
CA LYS A 319 -7.50 -10.54 19.06
C LYS A 319 -8.86 -10.03 19.49
N TYR A 320 -9.90 -10.46 18.81
CA TYR A 320 -11.28 -10.10 19.14
C TYR A 320 -12.21 -11.31 19.03
N LYS A 321 -13.39 -11.17 19.65
CA LYS A 321 -14.49 -12.13 19.54
C LYS A 321 -15.74 -11.35 19.12
N GLY A 322 -16.53 -11.92 18.23
CA GLY A 322 -17.74 -11.33 17.68
C GLY A 322 -18.60 -12.40 17.04
N GLN A 323 -19.81 -12.03 16.63
CA GLN A 323 -20.65 -12.92 15.82
C GLN A 323 -20.06 -13.11 14.41
N GLN A 324 -19.41 -12.07 13.88
CA GLN A 324 -18.72 -12.06 12.60
C GLN A 324 -17.25 -11.65 12.78
N ASP A 325 -16.44 -12.02 11.80
CA ASP A 325 -15.03 -11.67 11.65
C ASP A 325 -14.84 -10.30 10.97
N ASN A 326 -15.53 -9.29 11.52
CA ASN A 326 -15.67 -7.95 10.96
C ASN A 326 -14.57 -6.95 11.33
N GLY A 327 -13.39 -7.43 11.75
CA GLY A 327 -12.26 -6.59 12.13
C GLY A 327 -11.49 -5.98 10.95
N VAL A 328 -10.46 -5.19 11.24
CA VAL A 328 -9.46 -4.75 10.25
C VAL A 328 -8.49 -5.90 9.97
N VAL A 329 -8.74 -6.75 8.99
CA VAL A 329 -8.10 -8.08 8.89
C VAL A 329 -7.34 -8.30 7.59
N TRP A 330 -6.30 -9.12 7.68
CA TRP A 330 -5.57 -9.68 6.54
C TRP A 330 -5.33 -11.18 6.79
N GLY A 331 -6.20 -12.01 6.22
CA GLY A 331 -6.36 -13.42 6.58
C GLY A 331 -5.09 -14.24 6.45
N THR A 332 -4.30 -14.01 5.39
CA THR A 332 -3.05 -14.74 5.14
C THR A 332 -1.89 -14.37 6.06
N TRP A 333 -2.03 -13.33 6.88
CA TRP A 333 -0.98 -12.91 7.82
C TRP A 333 -1.33 -13.16 9.28
N ARG A 334 -2.50 -12.70 9.74
CA ARG A 334 -2.91 -12.82 11.16
C ARG A 334 -4.22 -13.57 11.37
N GLY A 335 -4.82 -14.06 10.30
CA GLY A 335 -6.16 -14.66 10.33
C GLY A 335 -7.27 -13.61 10.47
N LEU A 336 -8.51 -14.08 10.39
CA LEU A 336 -9.70 -13.22 10.38
C LEU A 336 -10.12 -12.76 11.80
N TRP A 337 -9.65 -13.43 12.85
CA TRP A 337 -9.95 -13.07 14.26
C TRP A 337 -8.88 -12.19 14.92
N TYR A 338 -8.08 -11.48 14.11
CA TYR A 338 -7.07 -10.55 14.57
C TYR A 338 -7.17 -9.22 13.79
N SER A 339 -7.60 -8.16 14.46
CA SER A 339 -7.67 -6.81 13.90
C SER A 339 -6.30 -6.12 13.96
N LEU A 340 -5.82 -5.67 12.81
CA LEU A 340 -4.56 -4.96 12.67
C LEU A 340 -4.60 -3.60 13.37
N ARG A 341 -3.42 -3.15 13.81
CA ARG A 341 -3.24 -1.87 14.50
C ARG A 341 -3.10 -0.71 13.52
N HIS A 342 -2.38 -0.93 12.42
CA HIS A 342 -2.18 0.09 11.39
C HIS A 342 -2.27 -0.54 10.01
N THR A 343 -2.98 0.13 9.12
CA THR A 343 -3.06 -0.24 7.71
C THR A 343 -2.99 1.02 6.87
N THR A 344 -2.28 0.95 5.74
CA THR A 344 -2.37 1.96 4.69
C THR A 344 -2.55 1.28 3.35
N MET A 345 -3.24 1.97 2.44
CA MET A 345 -3.26 1.61 1.03
C MET A 345 -2.85 2.85 0.24
N LYS A 346 -1.83 2.69 -0.62
CA LYS A 346 -1.27 3.80 -1.38
C LYS A 346 -0.87 3.34 -2.78
N VAL A 347 -1.00 4.25 -3.74
CA VAL A 347 -0.76 4.01 -5.16
C VAL A 347 0.39 4.87 -5.68
N ARG A 348 1.14 4.31 -6.61
CA ARG A 348 2.11 5.01 -7.45
C ARG A 348 2.06 4.42 -8.86
N PRO A 349 2.45 5.15 -9.92
CA PRO A 349 2.63 4.58 -11.24
C PRO A 349 3.58 3.37 -11.23
N LEU A 350 3.31 2.37 -12.06
CA LEU A 350 4.11 1.14 -12.17
C LEU A 350 5.52 1.42 -12.68
N VAL A 351 5.64 2.37 -13.61
CA VAL A 351 6.91 2.92 -14.06
C VAL A 351 7.07 4.25 -13.35
N PHE A 352 7.83 4.23 -12.27
CA PHE A 352 8.25 5.41 -11.53
C PHE A 352 9.74 5.59 -11.79
N LEU A 353 10.08 6.52 -12.68
CA LEU A 353 11.45 6.90 -12.96
C LEU A 353 11.78 8.08 -12.04
N ASP A 354 12.53 7.85 -10.97
CA ASP A 354 13.35 8.93 -10.42
C ASP A 354 14.25 9.35 -11.58
N VAL A 355 14.07 10.56 -12.11
CA VAL A 355 14.95 11.09 -13.15
C VAL A 355 16.35 11.21 -12.55
N MET A 356 17.13 10.13 -12.66
CA MET A 356 18.57 10.20 -12.60
C MET A 356 19.03 10.94 -13.85
N GLY A 357 19.37 12.22 -13.66
CA GLY A 357 20.23 13.00 -14.54
C GLY A 357 19.90 12.92 -16.03
N SER A 358 19.00 13.78 -16.50
CA SER A 358 19.06 14.21 -17.89
C SER A 358 20.44 14.84 -18.09
N GLY A 359 21.27 14.16 -18.87
CA GLY A 359 22.66 14.50 -19.06
C GLY A 359 22.82 15.92 -19.58
N ALA A 360 23.87 16.57 -19.10
CA ALA A 360 24.62 17.50 -19.93
C ALA A 360 24.95 16.79 -21.25
N GLY A 361 24.18 17.10 -22.29
CA GLY A 361 24.59 16.91 -23.66
C GLY A 361 25.41 18.12 -24.05
N GLU A 362 26.72 18.06 -23.86
CA GLU A 362 27.65 18.80 -24.71
C GLU A 362 27.71 18.08 -26.06
N MET A 363 27.22 18.75 -27.10
CA MET A 363 27.95 18.92 -28.36
C MET A 363 27.47 20.20 -29.05
#